data_AF-A0A1E5L0M7-F1
#
_entry.id   AF-A0A1E5L0M7-F1
#
_cell.length_a   1.000
_cell.length_b   1.000
_cell.length_c   1.000
_cell.angle_alpha   90.00
_cell.angle_beta   90.00
_cell.angle_gamma   90.00
#
_symmetry.space_group_name_H-M   'P 1'
#
loop_
_entity.id
_entity.type
_entity.pdbx_description
1 polymer ?
#
loop_
_entity_poly.entity_id
_entity_poly.type
_entity_poly.pdbx_seq_one_letter_code
_entity_poly.pdbx_strand_id
1 'polypeptide(L)'
;MKNKNKLLVALFFTILSAIFFVKSSVVAETSSGDSTLGIVIHRLVVKSDQVVIQNDGKEIDSMKLKELSGLNGVTFSVYELTEQLDSLIKEGMTIEQAQLQLIRKKYSLNTLVPIRSIVTDTVDGEDGIARVALPTLVNKKQAFLIIETATTDKVALKSDPIVLVTPVYNQHGELMSTVHIYPKSRIEETPKEPLEPKKNVVPIDEKKPRFLPSTGEMFQSKLFLIGVVLLVLSGLLYYIVNRKIKKRVAIK
;
A
#
# COMPACT_ATOMS: atom_id res chain seq x y z
N MET A 1 -28.15 9.20 -78.09
CA MET A 1 -27.21 8.72 -77.04
C MET A 1 -26.87 9.73 -75.93
N LYS A 2 -27.29 11.01 -75.96
CA LYS A 2 -26.79 12.05 -75.01
C LYS A 2 -27.12 11.88 -73.51
N ASN A 3 -28.10 11.07 -73.11
CA ASN A 3 -28.60 11.08 -71.73
C ASN A 3 -27.94 10.00 -70.83
N LYS A 4 -27.46 8.88 -71.38
CA LYS A 4 -26.86 7.78 -70.59
C LYS A 4 -25.60 8.23 -69.84
N ASN A 5 -24.76 9.05 -70.48
CA ASN A 5 -23.52 9.56 -69.88
C ASN A 5 -23.80 10.49 -68.68
N LYS A 6 -24.89 11.27 -68.71
CA LYS A 6 -25.28 12.13 -67.56
C LYS A 6 -25.71 11.29 -66.36
N LEU A 7 -26.45 10.20 -66.60
CA LEU A 7 -26.85 9.26 -65.55
C LEU A 7 -25.63 8.55 -64.93
N LEU A 8 -24.66 8.15 -65.76
CA LEU A 8 -23.42 7.50 -65.30
C LEU A 8 -22.56 8.43 -64.43
N VAL A 9 -22.39 9.69 -64.84
CA VAL A 9 -21.63 10.70 -64.08
C VAL A 9 -22.32 11.04 -62.75
N ALA A 10 -23.66 11.15 -62.73
CA ALA A 10 -24.41 11.37 -61.50
C ALA A 10 -24.24 10.20 -60.51
N LEU A 11 -24.33 8.95 -61.00
CA LEU A 11 -24.17 7.76 -60.18
C LEU A 11 -22.74 7.65 -59.59
N PHE A 12 -21.72 8.00 -60.37
CA PHE A 12 -20.33 8.02 -59.91
C PHE A 12 -20.11 9.05 -58.78
N PHE A 13 -20.72 10.24 -58.88
CA PHE A 13 -20.67 11.25 -57.83
C PHE A 13 -21.37 10.80 -56.54
N THR A 14 -22.52 10.13 -56.63
CA THR A 14 -23.21 9.59 -55.44
C THR A 14 -22.42 8.50 -54.72
N ILE A 15 -21.67 7.66 -55.46
CA ILE A 15 -20.85 6.60 -54.87
C ILE A 15 -19.58 7.18 -54.22
N LEU A 16 -18.93 8.17 -54.85
CA LEU A 16 -17.74 8.81 -54.29
C LEU A 16 -18.03 9.57 -52.99
N SER A 17 -19.24 10.12 -52.84
CA SER A 17 -19.70 10.77 -51.60
C SER A 17 -19.84 9.80 -50.41
N ALA A 18 -20.05 8.51 -50.65
CA ALA A 18 -20.33 7.53 -49.59
C ALA A 18 -19.09 7.10 -48.79
N ILE A 19 -17.89 7.34 -49.33
CA ILE A 19 -16.61 6.85 -48.76
C ILE A 19 -16.07 7.79 -47.68
N PHE A 20 -16.44 9.08 -47.70
CA PHE A 20 -15.95 10.09 -46.76
C PHE A 20 -16.72 10.16 -45.42
N PHE A 21 -17.66 9.24 -45.16
CA PHE A 21 -18.37 9.16 -43.88
C PHE A 21 -17.90 8.03 -42.95
N VAL A 22 -16.70 7.51 -43.16
CA VAL A 22 -15.94 6.91 -42.06
C VAL A 22 -15.68 8.01 -41.05
N LYS A 23 -16.37 7.96 -39.90
CA LYS A 23 -15.93 8.69 -38.70
C LYS A 23 -14.61 8.07 -38.24
N SER A 24 -13.51 8.53 -38.83
CA SER A 24 -12.21 8.45 -38.18
C SER A 24 -12.36 9.22 -36.87
N SER A 25 -12.53 8.48 -35.77
CA SER A 25 -12.31 9.02 -34.45
C SER A 25 -10.87 9.50 -34.42
N VAL A 26 -10.68 10.79 -34.66
CA VAL A 26 -9.50 11.50 -34.17
C VAL A 26 -9.62 11.39 -32.66
N VAL A 27 -9.03 10.33 -32.12
CA VAL A 27 -8.52 10.34 -30.77
C VAL A 27 -7.49 11.45 -30.80
N ALA A 28 -7.91 12.64 -30.38
CA ALA A 28 -6.96 13.62 -29.93
C ALA A 28 -6.18 12.92 -28.81
N GLU A 29 -4.88 12.71 -29.01
CA GLU A 29 -4.01 12.27 -27.94
C GLU A 29 -3.98 13.41 -26.93
N THR A 30 -4.86 13.32 -25.93
CA THR A 30 -5.00 14.35 -24.90
C THR A 30 -3.75 14.31 -24.03
N SER A 31 -2.74 15.07 -24.44
CA SER A 31 -1.46 15.25 -23.74
C SER A 31 -1.59 16.11 -22.47
N SER A 32 -2.80 16.21 -21.92
CA SER A 32 -3.03 16.40 -20.49
C SER A 32 -2.42 15.23 -19.72
N GLY A 33 -1.63 15.52 -18.68
CA GLY A 33 -1.01 14.48 -17.84
C GLY A 33 -1.98 13.69 -16.94
N ASP A 34 -3.28 13.80 -17.19
CA ASP A 34 -4.37 13.26 -16.40
C ASP A 34 -4.68 11.82 -16.81
N SER A 35 -4.80 10.94 -15.83
CA SER A 35 -5.15 9.52 -15.96
C SER A 35 -6.12 9.11 -14.86
N THR A 36 -6.71 7.92 -14.96
CA THR A 36 -7.58 7.37 -13.92
C THR A 36 -7.04 6.02 -13.46
N LEU A 37 -6.83 5.89 -12.15
CA LEU A 37 -6.45 4.64 -11.50
C LEU A 37 -7.69 3.97 -10.90
N GLY A 38 -8.04 2.79 -11.39
CA GLY A 38 -8.97 1.90 -10.73
C GLY A 38 -8.35 1.27 -9.49
N ILE A 39 -9.12 1.15 -8.42
CA ILE A 39 -8.73 0.46 -7.20
C ILE A 39 -9.82 -0.54 -6.84
N VAL A 40 -9.46 -1.82 -6.70
CA VAL A 40 -10.33 -2.89 -6.21
C VAL A 40 -9.90 -3.23 -4.79
N ILE A 41 -10.77 -2.94 -3.82
CA ILE A 41 -10.60 -3.29 -2.42
C ILE A 41 -11.24 -4.66 -2.20
N HIS A 42 -10.43 -5.59 -1.67
CA HIS A 42 -10.81 -6.95 -1.30
C HIS A 42 -10.78 -7.07 0.24
N ARG A 43 -11.91 -6.83 0.90
CA ARG A 43 -12.00 -6.86 2.38
C ARG A 43 -12.37 -8.25 2.86
N LEU A 44 -11.35 -9.00 3.27
CA LEU A 44 -11.45 -10.40 3.69
C LEU A 44 -11.48 -10.58 5.22
N VAL A 45 -12.06 -11.68 5.67
CA VAL A 45 -12.06 -12.15 7.07
C VAL A 45 -10.96 -13.20 7.24
N VAL A 46 -9.77 -12.76 7.64
CA VAL A 46 -8.62 -13.64 7.86
C VAL A 46 -8.74 -14.32 9.23
N LYS A 47 -9.07 -15.62 9.23
CA LYS A 47 -9.33 -16.43 10.44
C LYS A 47 -8.08 -17.15 10.99
N SER A 48 -6.95 -17.09 10.29
CA SER A 48 -5.66 -17.67 10.72
C SER A 48 -4.49 -16.78 10.27
N ASP A 49 -3.48 -16.73 11.12
CA ASP A 49 -2.17 -16.10 10.95
C ASP A 49 -1.35 -16.64 9.75
N GLN A 50 -1.66 -17.83 9.25
CA GLN A 50 -0.91 -18.49 8.17
C GLN A 50 -1.16 -17.88 6.78
N VAL A 51 -2.21 -17.07 6.60
CA VAL A 51 -2.61 -16.51 5.30
C VAL A 51 -1.88 -15.19 5.01
N VAL A 52 -0.65 -15.28 4.50
CA VAL A 52 0.18 -14.11 4.15
C VAL A 52 -0.13 -13.58 2.75
N ILE A 53 -1.24 -12.85 2.64
CA ILE A 53 -1.54 -12.00 1.47
C ILE A 53 -0.54 -10.83 1.39
N GLN A 54 -0.17 -10.37 0.20
CA GLN A 54 0.62 -9.15 -0.01
C GLN A 54 -0.14 -8.13 -0.87
N ASN A 55 0.09 -6.85 -0.62
CA ASN A 55 -0.47 -5.75 -1.41
C ASN A 55 0.56 -5.31 -2.46
N ASP A 56 0.79 -6.15 -3.47
CA ASP A 56 1.67 -5.85 -4.62
C ASP A 56 0.91 -5.21 -5.80
N GLY A 57 -0.39 -4.91 -5.61
CA GLY A 57 -1.27 -4.31 -6.60
C GLY A 57 -1.93 -5.30 -7.55
N LYS A 58 -1.55 -6.59 -7.55
CA LYS A 58 -2.12 -7.60 -8.44
C LYS A 58 -3.37 -8.26 -7.84
N GLU A 59 -4.25 -8.74 -8.71
CA GLU A 59 -5.27 -9.68 -8.32
C GLU A 59 -4.64 -11.02 -7.90
N ILE A 60 -5.07 -11.52 -6.75
CA ILE A 60 -4.72 -12.85 -6.26
C ILE A 60 -5.67 -13.87 -6.91
N ASP A 61 -5.12 -15.02 -7.29
CA ASP A 61 -5.87 -16.16 -7.84
C ASP A 61 -7.17 -16.43 -7.08
N SER A 62 -8.30 -16.33 -7.79
CA SER A 62 -9.65 -16.51 -7.23
C SER A 62 -9.84 -17.83 -6.48
N MET A 63 -9.07 -18.90 -6.79
CA MET A 63 -9.14 -20.15 -6.03
C MET A 63 -8.65 -19.97 -4.59
N LYS A 64 -7.62 -19.14 -4.37
CA LYS A 64 -7.12 -18.80 -3.02
C LYS A 64 -8.00 -17.79 -2.30
N LEU A 65 -8.73 -16.94 -3.04
CA LEU A 65 -9.70 -16.02 -2.47
C LEU A 65 -10.98 -16.75 -2.02
N LYS A 66 -11.42 -17.79 -2.74
CA LYS A 66 -12.63 -18.59 -2.39
C LYS A 66 -12.54 -19.36 -1.06
N GLU A 67 -11.33 -19.58 -0.54
CA GLU A 67 -11.12 -20.14 0.80
C GLU A 67 -11.31 -19.10 1.93
N LEU A 68 -11.44 -17.82 1.58
CA LEU A 68 -11.51 -16.68 2.50
C LEU A 68 -12.88 -16.00 2.39
N SER A 69 -13.56 -15.82 3.52
CA SER A 69 -14.85 -15.11 3.53
C SER A 69 -14.62 -13.61 3.27
N GLY A 70 -15.31 -13.03 2.29
CA GLY A 70 -15.42 -11.58 2.15
C GLY A 70 -16.27 -10.96 3.28
N LEU A 71 -16.20 -9.63 3.43
CA LEU A 71 -16.98 -8.89 4.41
C LEU A 71 -17.63 -7.64 3.78
N ASN A 72 -18.93 -7.73 3.52
CA ASN A 72 -19.77 -6.63 3.04
C ASN A 72 -20.09 -5.62 4.16
N GLY A 73 -20.58 -4.44 3.79
CA GLY A 73 -21.00 -3.40 4.74
C GLY A 73 -19.84 -2.64 5.41
N VAL A 74 -18.61 -2.80 4.92
CA VAL A 74 -17.42 -2.10 5.40
C VAL A 74 -17.19 -0.84 4.58
N THR A 75 -17.23 0.32 5.22
CA THR A 75 -16.98 1.62 4.59
C THR A 75 -15.48 1.92 4.59
N PHE A 76 -14.90 2.12 3.41
CA PHE A 76 -13.59 2.76 3.28
C PHE A 76 -13.74 4.18 2.78
N SER A 77 -12.95 5.09 3.35
CA SER A 77 -12.82 6.45 2.87
C SER A 77 -11.41 6.67 2.31
N VAL A 78 -11.37 7.40 1.19
CA VAL A 78 -10.14 7.79 0.50
C VAL A 78 -9.89 9.27 0.74
N TYR A 79 -8.67 9.61 1.16
CA TYR A 79 -8.21 10.97 1.40
C TYR A 79 -6.96 11.25 0.56
N GLU A 80 -6.86 12.42 -0.06
CA GLU A 80 -5.62 12.84 -0.72
C GLU A 80 -4.59 13.30 0.33
N LEU A 81 -3.34 12.83 0.17
CA LEU A 81 -2.18 13.13 0.99
C LEU A 81 -1.02 13.73 0.18
N THR A 82 -1.29 14.22 -1.03
CA THR A 82 -0.28 14.71 -1.98
C THR A 82 0.57 15.85 -1.41
N GLU A 83 -0.01 16.80 -0.68
CA GLU A 83 0.74 17.92 -0.08
C GLU A 83 1.69 17.44 1.04
N GLN A 84 1.26 16.43 1.79
CA GLN A 84 2.03 15.81 2.86
C GLN A 84 3.17 14.97 2.28
N LEU A 85 2.95 14.26 1.17
CA LEU A 85 4.01 13.59 0.41
C LEU A 85 5.02 14.61 -0.14
N ASP A 86 4.54 15.65 -0.84
CA ASP A 86 5.37 16.71 -1.41
C ASP A 86 6.21 17.42 -0.33
N SER A 87 5.71 17.53 0.90
CA SER A 87 6.43 18.13 2.03
C SER A 87 7.56 17.23 2.54
N LEU A 88 7.30 15.93 2.76
CA LEU A 88 8.31 14.98 3.21
C LEU A 88 9.44 14.79 2.19
N ILE A 89 9.13 14.86 0.89
CA ILE A 89 10.14 14.84 -0.17
C ILE A 89 11.00 16.12 -0.16
N LYS A 90 10.41 17.29 0.13
CA LYS A 90 11.17 18.56 0.31
C LYS A 90 12.05 18.56 1.56
N GLU A 91 11.66 17.81 2.59
CA GLU A 91 12.49 17.52 3.78
C GLU A 91 13.66 16.55 3.49
N GLY A 92 13.74 16.01 2.26
CA GLY A 92 14.84 15.17 1.79
C GLY A 92 14.59 13.66 1.91
N MET A 93 13.37 13.23 2.21
CA MET A 93 13.01 11.80 2.26
C MET A 93 12.85 11.21 0.85
N THR A 94 13.17 9.92 0.71
CA THR A 94 12.75 9.15 -0.48
C THR A 94 11.24 8.93 -0.49
N ILE A 95 10.67 8.55 -1.63
CA ILE A 95 9.22 8.30 -1.77
C ILE A 95 8.78 7.17 -0.83
N GLU A 96 9.59 6.12 -0.70
CA GLU A 96 9.34 4.96 0.15
C GLU A 96 9.40 5.34 1.63
N GLN A 97 10.37 6.18 2.01
CA GLN A 97 10.48 6.72 3.38
C GLN A 97 9.27 7.60 3.72
N ALA A 98 8.88 8.49 2.82
CA ALA A 98 7.70 9.34 2.98
C ALA A 98 6.41 8.51 3.07
N GLN A 99 6.22 7.51 2.21
CA GLN A 99 5.08 6.58 2.26
C GLN A 99 5.05 5.79 3.59
N LEU A 100 6.20 5.31 4.07
CA LEU A 100 6.34 4.64 5.37
C LEU A 100 6.08 5.59 6.56
N GLN A 101 6.33 6.89 6.43
CA GLN A 101 5.96 7.89 7.43
C GLN A 101 4.46 8.21 7.38
N LEU A 102 3.87 8.33 6.19
CA LEU A 102 2.44 8.57 6.00
C LEU A 102 1.59 7.40 6.52
N ILE A 103 1.96 6.13 6.30
CA ILE A 103 1.19 4.98 6.80
C ILE A 103 1.30 4.81 8.33
N ARG A 104 2.40 5.26 8.94
CA ARG A 104 2.60 5.22 10.41
C ARG A 104 1.94 6.37 11.16
N LYS A 105 1.54 7.45 10.47
CA LYS A 105 0.90 8.62 11.06
C LYS A 105 -0.51 8.26 11.54
N LYS A 106 -0.86 8.62 12.78
CA LYS A 106 -2.25 8.60 13.24
C LYS A 106 -2.98 9.81 12.65
N TYR A 107 -4.09 9.56 11.94
CA TYR A 107 -4.91 10.61 11.32
C TYR A 107 -6.16 10.88 12.16
N SER A 108 -6.36 12.15 12.50
CA SER A 108 -7.63 12.66 13.04
C SER A 108 -8.64 12.75 11.90
N LEU A 109 -9.38 11.67 11.63
CA LEU A 109 -10.26 11.58 10.45
C LEU A 109 -11.40 12.62 10.45
N ASN A 110 -11.72 13.19 11.61
CA ASN A 110 -12.64 14.32 11.77
C ASN A 110 -12.06 15.67 11.28
N THR A 111 -10.76 15.77 10.99
CA THR A 111 -10.11 16.95 10.42
C THR A 111 -9.70 16.76 8.95
N LEU A 112 -10.19 15.69 8.29
CA LEU A 112 -9.93 15.39 6.89
C LEU A 112 -11.25 15.26 6.13
N VAL A 113 -11.32 15.79 4.92
CA VAL A 113 -12.47 15.60 4.02
C VAL A 113 -12.14 14.44 3.07
N PRO A 114 -12.95 13.37 3.01
CA PRO A 114 -12.71 12.28 2.08
C PRO A 114 -13.07 12.70 0.65
N ILE A 115 -12.17 12.42 -0.30
CA ILE A 115 -12.43 12.65 -1.74
C ILE A 115 -13.39 11.60 -2.31
N ARG A 116 -13.43 10.41 -1.70
CA ARG A 116 -14.38 9.33 -1.97
C ARG A 116 -14.68 8.57 -0.68
N SER A 117 -15.89 8.06 -0.53
CA SER A 117 -16.21 6.98 0.40
C SER A 117 -16.98 5.91 -0.37
N ILE A 118 -16.66 4.65 -0.15
CA ILE A 118 -17.34 3.49 -0.73
C ILE A 118 -17.71 2.50 0.38
N VAL A 119 -18.56 1.53 0.06
CA VAL A 119 -18.92 0.41 0.95
C VAL A 119 -18.65 -0.89 0.20
N THR A 120 -18.21 -1.93 0.91
CA THR A 120 -18.02 -3.27 0.34
C THR A 120 -19.35 -4.01 0.15
N ASP A 121 -19.47 -4.73 -0.96
CA ASP A 121 -20.68 -5.46 -1.35
C ASP A 121 -20.30 -6.75 -2.12
N THR A 122 -21.29 -7.57 -2.45
CA THR A 122 -21.12 -8.73 -3.33
C THR A 122 -21.06 -8.27 -4.78
N VAL A 123 -19.92 -8.47 -5.45
CA VAL A 123 -19.71 -8.01 -6.84
C VAL A 123 -19.18 -9.16 -7.69
N ASP A 124 -19.81 -9.42 -8.84
CA ASP A 124 -19.49 -10.51 -9.78
C ASP A 124 -19.50 -11.93 -9.15
N GLY A 125 -20.10 -12.09 -7.97
CA GLY A 125 -20.15 -13.33 -7.19
C GLY A 125 -19.11 -13.43 -6.06
N GLU A 126 -18.31 -12.39 -5.84
CA GLU A 126 -17.32 -12.31 -4.76
C GLU A 126 -17.75 -11.29 -3.69
N ASP A 127 -17.72 -11.70 -2.42
CA ASP A 127 -18.05 -10.83 -1.27
C ASP A 127 -16.87 -9.95 -0.85
N GLY A 128 -17.17 -8.84 -0.17
CA GLY A 128 -16.17 -7.94 0.41
C GLY A 128 -15.52 -7.01 -0.60
N ILE A 129 -16.09 -6.87 -1.80
CA ILE A 129 -15.51 -6.10 -2.89
C ILE A 129 -16.00 -4.65 -2.85
N ALA A 130 -15.09 -3.69 -3.00
CA ALA A 130 -15.43 -2.32 -3.37
C ALA A 130 -14.53 -1.81 -4.48
N ARG A 131 -15.09 -1.02 -5.40
CA ARG A 131 -14.38 -0.47 -6.56
C ARG A 131 -14.43 1.06 -6.52
N VAL A 132 -13.29 1.72 -6.66
CA VAL A 132 -13.18 3.18 -6.70
C VAL A 132 -12.21 3.63 -7.79
N ALA A 133 -12.59 4.67 -8.53
CA ALA A 133 -11.75 5.30 -9.54
C ALA A 133 -11.21 6.63 -9.00
N LEU A 134 -9.89 6.82 -9.04
CA LEU A 134 -9.23 8.06 -8.62
C LEU A 134 -8.63 8.79 -9.84
N PRO A 135 -8.84 10.11 -9.98
CA PRO A 135 -8.05 10.91 -10.91
C PRO A 135 -6.59 10.96 -10.42
N THR A 136 -5.66 10.82 -11.35
CA THR A 136 -4.22 10.69 -11.08
C THR A 136 -3.41 11.39 -12.15
N LEU A 137 -2.23 11.87 -11.79
CA LEU A 137 -1.29 12.49 -12.73
C LEU A 137 -0.17 11.50 -13.07
N VAL A 138 0.07 11.25 -14.35
CA VAL A 138 1.18 10.38 -14.79
C VAL A 138 2.53 11.02 -14.47
N ASN A 139 2.62 12.35 -14.59
CA ASN A 139 3.85 13.12 -14.44
C ASN A 139 4.06 13.74 -13.04
N LYS A 140 3.19 13.46 -12.07
CA LYS A 140 3.34 13.90 -10.67
C LYS A 140 3.07 12.76 -9.70
N LYS A 141 3.86 12.68 -8.62
CA LYS A 141 3.55 11.79 -7.49
C LYS A 141 2.38 12.35 -6.67
N GLN A 142 1.36 11.52 -6.45
CA GLN A 142 0.25 11.77 -5.53
C GLN A 142 0.18 10.65 -4.51
N ALA A 143 -0.35 10.95 -3.32
CA ALA A 143 -0.58 9.96 -2.27
C ALA A 143 -2.06 9.91 -1.89
N PHE A 144 -2.57 8.70 -1.66
CA PHE A 144 -3.95 8.47 -1.24
C PHE A 144 -3.98 7.54 -0.02
N LEU A 145 -4.57 8.02 1.07
CA LEU A 145 -4.87 7.20 2.25
C LEU A 145 -6.22 6.53 2.06
N ILE A 146 -6.24 5.21 2.17
CA ILE A 146 -7.42 4.36 2.10
C ILE A 146 -7.57 3.69 3.48
N ILE A 147 -8.66 3.97 4.18
CA ILE A 147 -8.84 3.58 5.58
C ILE A 147 -10.29 3.19 5.89
N GLU A 148 -10.45 2.15 6.71
CA GLU A 148 -11.74 1.64 7.17
C GLU A 148 -12.40 2.60 8.17
N THR A 149 -13.39 3.36 7.72
CA THR A 149 -14.08 4.38 8.53
C THR A 149 -15.23 3.80 9.34
N ALA A 150 -16.03 2.89 8.77
CA ALA A 150 -17.13 2.22 9.46
C ALA A 150 -17.25 0.74 9.06
N THR A 151 -17.89 -0.05 9.92
CA THR A 151 -18.28 -1.45 9.69
C THR A 151 -19.62 -1.68 10.38
N THR A 152 -20.51 -2.48 9.78
CA THR A 152 -21.75 -2.95 10.42
C THR A 152 -21.51 -4.15 11.34
N ASP A 153 -20.45 -4.93 11.08
CA ASP A 153 -19.99 -6.00 11.96
C ASP A 153 -19.14 -5.43 13.10
N LYS A 154 -19.50 -5.76 14.35
CA LYS A 154 -18.84 -5.35 15.59
C LYS A 154 -17.77 -6.34 16.08
N VAL A 155 -17.71 -7.53 15.49
CA VAL A 155 -16.71 -8.57 15.76
C VAL A 155 -15.56 -8.48 14.76
N ALA A 156 -15.83 -7.97 13.56
CA ALA A 156 -14.80 -7.62 12.58
C ALA A 156 -13.90 -6.48 13.09
N LEU A 157 -12.63 -6.81 13.30
CA LEU A 157 -11.59 -5.84 13.66
C LEU A 157 -11.18 -5.01 12.45
N LYS A 158 -10.91 -3.72 12.65
CA LYS A 158 -10.59 -2.78 11.58
C LYS A 158 -9.29 -3.14 10.85
N SER A 159 -9.25 -2.89 9.54
CA SER A 159 -8.02 -3.05 8.76
C SER A 159 -6.97 -1.97 9.08
N ASP A 160 -5.69 -2.35 9.13
CA ASP A 160 -4.56 -1.41 9.04
C ASP A 160 -4.70 -0.53 7.77
N PRO A 161 -4.43 0.79 7.85
CA PRO A 161 -4.60 1.71 6.73
C PRO A 161 -3.61 1.45 5.59
N ILE A 162 -4.00 1.77 4.36
CA ILE A 162 -3.13 1.70 3.17
C ILE A 162 -2.83 3.12 2.69
N VAL A 163 -1.56 3.42 2.40
CA VAL A 163 -1.16 4.62 1.65
C VAL A 163 -0.65 4.19 0.30
N LEU A 164 -1.38 4.55 -0.75
CA LEU A 164 -1.05 4.30 -2.15
C LEU A 164 -0.33 5.52 -2.74
N VAL A 165 0.76 5.33 -3.47
CA VAL A 165 1.48 6.42 -4.15
C VAL A 165 1.48 6.17 -5.65
N THR A 166 1.02 7.14 -6.44
CA THR A 166 0.82 7.01 -7.89
C THR A 166 1.87 7.79 -8.69
N PRO A 167 2.07 7.53 -10.00
CA PRO A 167 1.67 6.32 -10.72
C PRO A 167 2.29 5.06 -10.11
N VAL A 168 1.53 3.97 -10.19
CA VAL A 168 1.92 2.62 -9.74
C VAL A 168 2.37 1.82 -10.95
N TYR A 169 3.46 1.07 -10.81
CA TYR A 169 4.00 0.22 -11.86
C TYR A 169 4.06 -1.23 -11.37
N ASN A 170 3.85 -2.18 -12.27
CA ASN A 170 4.01 -3.60 -11.95
C ASN A 170 5.51 -3.98 -11.91
N GLN A 171 5.78 -5.25 -11.58
CA GLN A 171 7.14 -5.82 -11.51
C GLN A 171 7.93 -5.80 -12.84
N HIS A 172 7.29 -5.49 -13.97
CA HIS A 172 7.89 -5.36 -15.30
C HIS A 172 8.10 -3.89 -15.70
N GLY A 173 7.73 -2.93 -14.84
CA GLY A 173 7.82 -1.49 -15.11
C GLY A 173 6.63 -0.92 -15.89
N GLU A 174 5.57 -1.70 -16.10
CA GLU A 174 4.39 -1.29 -16.85
C GLU A 174 3.42 -0.50 -15.96
N LEU A 175 2.85 0.59 -16.48
CA LEU A 175 1.91 1.45 -15.75
C LEU A 175 0.61 0.71 -15.47
N MET A 176 0.21 0.63 -14.20
CA MET A 176 -1.02 -0.05 -13.78
C MET A 176 -2.23 0.89 -13.91
N SER A 177 -3.23 0.48 -14.70
CA SER A 177 -4.54 1.16 -14.81
C SER A 177 -5.52 0.74 -13.71
N THR A 178 -5.31 -0.43 -13.11
CA THR A 178 -6.07 -0.94 -11.96
C THR A 178 -5.08 -1.54 -10.94
N VAL A 179 -5.31 -1.31 -9.65
CA VAL A 179 -4.61 -2.00 -8.55
C VAL A 179 -5.59 -2.70 -7.61
N HIS A 180 -5.26 -3.92 -7.21
CA HIS A 180 -6.03 -4.72 -6.27
C HIS A 180 -5.34 -4.65 -4.91
N ILE A 181 -6.11 -4.36 -3.86
CA ILE A 181 -5.59 -4.19 -2.50
C ILE A 181 -6.44 -4.95 -1.48
N TYR A 182 -5.75 -5.54 -0.51
CA TYR A 182 -6.29 -6.42 0.52
C TYR A 182 -6.00 -5.80 1.90
N PRO A 183 -6.91 -4.96 2.45
CA PRO A 183 -6.72 -4.35 3.75
C PRO A 183 -6.76 -5.41 4.86
N LYS A 184 -5.68 -5.49 5.65
CA LYS A 184 -5.52 -6.53 6.68
C LYS A 184 -6.02 -6.06 8.03
N SER A 185 -7.01 -6.75 8.60
CA SER A 185 -7.27 -6.68 10.04
C SER A 185 -6.08 -7.24 10.82
N ARG A 186 -5.71 -6.59 11.92
CA ARG A 186 -5.04 -7.30 13.02
C ARG A 186 -6.11 -8.09 13.75
N ILE A 187 -5.79 -9.32 14.15
CA ILE A 187 -6.52 -9.95 15.24
C ILE A 187 -6.03 -9.23 16.51
N GLU A 188 -6.93 -8.59 17.24
CA GLU A 188 -6.64 -8.17 18.61
C GLU A 188 -6.38 -9.46 19.38
N GLU A 189 -5.19 -9.59 19.97
CA GLU A 189 -5.01 -10.55 21.03
C GLU A 189 -5.96 -10.16 22.16
N THR A 190 -7.14 -10.79 22.18
CA THR A 190 -7.99 -10.80 23.36
C THR A 190 -7.09 -11.15 24.53
N PRO A 191 -7.01 -10.30 25.58
CA PRO A 191 -6.19 -10.59 26.74
C PRO A 191 -6.57 -11.98 27.22
N LYS A 192 -5.64 -12.95 27.08
CA LYS A 192 -5.93 -14.36 27.32
C LYS A 192 -6.42 -14.47 28.74
N GLU A 193 -7.73 -14.67 28.90
CA GLU A 193 -8.38 -14.79 30.19
C GLU A 193 -7.58 -15.79 31.01
N PRO A 194 -6.97 -15.39 32.15
CA PRO A 194 -5.96 -16.21 32.81
C PRO A 194 -6.55 -17.58 33.12
N LEU A 195 -6.08 -18.61 32.39
CA LEU A 195 -6.70 -19.93 32.35
C LEU A 195 -6.97 -20.43 33.77
N GLU A 196 -8.24 -20.39 34.20
CA GLU A 196 -8.58 -20.77 35.57
C GLU A 196 -8.08 -22.20 35.82
N PRO A 197 -7.20 -22.42 36.83
CA PRO A 197 -6.56 -23.72 36.97
C PRO A 197 -7.60 -24.81 37.24
N LYS A 198 -7.79 -25.71 36.27
CA LYS A 198 -8.64 -26.90 36.43
C LYS A 198 -8.13 -27.75 37.59
N LYS A 199 -8.77 -27.58 38.75
CA LYS A 199 -8.41 -28.20 40.02
C LYS A 199 -8.62 -29.73 39.97
N ASN A 200 -7.53 -30.48 39.82
CA ASN A 200 -7.35 -31.87 40.31
C ASN A 200 -5.82 -32.15 40.39
N VAL A 201 -5.14 -32.49 41.52
CA VAL A 201 -5.36 -33.52 42.57
C VAL A 201 -5.02 -34.91 41.99
N VAL A 202 -3.92 -35.65 42.28
CA VAL A 202 -2.71 -35.63 43.20
C VAL A 202 -1.59 -36.45 42.47
N PRO A 203 -0.23 -36.47 42.74
CA PRO A 203 0.65 -35.94 43.82
C PRO A 203 1.81 -35.00 43.34
N ILE A 204 2.90 -34.91 44.13
CA ILE A 204 4.22 -34.29 43.86
C ILE A 204 5.31 -35.40 43.88
N ASP A 205 6.39 -35.28 43.10
CA ASP A 205 7.72 -35.85 43.42
C ASP A 205 8.80 -34.79 43.16
N GLU A 206 9.84 -34.74 43.99
CA GLU A 206 10.84 -33.67 44.04
C GLU A 206 12.26 -34.19 43.79
N LYS A 207 13.00 -33.59 42.83
CA LYS A 207 14.46 -33.50 42.91
C LYS A 207 15.09 -32.34 42.13
N LYS A 208 15.71 -31.46 42.92
CA LYS A 208 16.83 -30.55 42.59
C LYS A 208 16.55 -29.35 41.63
N PRO A 209 17.37 -28.28 41.73
CA PRO A 209 16.87 -26.94 41.46
C PRO A 209 16.95 -26.53 40.00
N ARG A 210 15.88 -25.88 39.52
CA ARG A 210 15.96 -25.02 38.33
C ARG A 210 16.62 -23.70 38.73
N PHE A 211 17.75 -23.38 38.10
CA PHE A 211 18.21 -21.99 38.02
C PHE A 211 17.15 -21.18 37.29
N LEU A 212 16.73 -20.05 37.87
CA LEU A 212 15.93 -19.06 37.17
C LEU A 212 16.82 -18.34 36.15
N PRO A 213 16.50 -18.34 34.85
CA PRO A 213 17.14 -17.41 33.92
C PRO A 213 16.70 -15.98 34.27
N SER A 214 17.66 -15.12 34.60
CA SER A 214 17.38 -13.72 34.97
C SER A 214 16.78 -12.96 33.78
N THR A 215 15.50 -12.60 33.88
CA THR A 215 14.81 -11.70 32.96
C THR A 215 15.25 -10.25 33.22
N GLY A 216 16.45 -9.89 32.76
CA GLY A 216 16.98 -8.53 32.89
C GLY A 216 18.19 -8.17 32.02
N GLU A 217 19.20 -9.05 31.88
CA GLU A 217 20.55 -8.60 31.49
C GLU A 217 20.95 -8.74 30.00
N MET A 218 20.20 -9.46 29.17
CA MET A 218 20.64 -9.75 27.79
C MET A 218 20.43 -8.64 26.75
N PHE A 219 19.71 -7.56 27.07
CA PHE A 219 19.49 -6.45 26.11
C PHE A 219 20.50 -5.30 26.25
N GLN A 220 21.17 -5.14 27.40
CA GLN A 220 22.18 -4.09 27.59
C GLN A 220 23.55 -4.48 27.04
N SER A 221 24.00 -5.70 27.31
CA SER A 221 25.38 -6.15 27.03
C SER A 221 25.78 -6.05 25.56
N LYS A 222 24.88 -6.42 24.62
CA LYS A 222 25.15 -6.34 23.18
C LYS A 222 25.13 -4.92 22.62
N LEU A 223 24.23 -4.04 23.08
CA LEU A 223 24.24 -2.63 22.67
C LEU A 223 25.47 -1.89 23.19
N PHE A 224 25.88 -2.15 24.45
CA PHE A 224 27.04 -1.51 25.05
C PHE A 224 28.34 -1.87 24.31
N LEU A 225 28.51 -3.15 23.94
CA LEU A 225 29.66 -3.61 23.13
C LEU A 225 29.74 -2.91 21.76
N ILE A 226 28.61 -2.74 21.07
CA ILE A 226 28.56 -2.02 19.79
C ILE A 226 28.90 -0.53 19.99
N GLY A 227 28.36 0.11 21.03
CA GLY A 227 28.64 1.51 21.36
C GLY A 227 30.12 1.76 21.68
N VAL A 228 30.75 0.90 22.49
CA VAL A 228 32.17 0.99 22.82
C VAL A 228 33.05 0.79 21.57
N VAL A 229 32.72 -0.18 20.70
CA VAL A 229 33.47 -0.38 19.44
C VAL A 229 33.38 0.85 18.53
N LEU A 230 32.21 1.49 18.41
CA LEU A 230 32.05 2.73 17.63
C LEU A 230 32.82 3.93 18.23
N LEU A 231 32.87 4.06 19.56
CA LEU A 231 33.66 5.09 20.23
C LEU A 231 35.17 4.86 20.06
N VAL A 232 35.65 3.62 20.16
CA VAL A 232 37.06 3.28 19.93
C VAL A 232 37.45 3.54 18.46
N LEU A 233 36.60 3.16 17.50
CA LEU A 233 36.83 3.42 16.07
C LEU A 233 36.87 4.92 15.75
N SER A 234 35.94 5.73 16.30
CA SER A 234 35.94 7.18 16.06
C SER A 234 37.13 7.88 16.71
N GLY A 235 37.53 7.49 17.92
CA GLY A 235 38.75 7.96 18.58
C GLY A 235 40.03 7.59 17.82
N LEU A 236 40.13 6.36 17.29
CA LEU A 236 41.26 5.92 16.48
C LEU A 236 41.35 6.69 15.16
N LEU A 237 40.20 6.92 14.50
CA LEU A 237 40.13 7.70 13.26
C LEU A 237 40.56 9.16 13.48
N TYR A 238 40.05 9.80 14.55
CA TYR A 238 40.45 11.15 14.96
C TYR A 238 41.95 11.23 15.25
N TYR A 239 42.51 10.26 15.99
CA TYR A 239 43.95 10.18 16.27
C TYR A 239 44.78 10.04 15.00
N ILE A 240 44.38 9.19 14.05
CA ILE A 240 45.08 9.01 12.76
C ILE A 240 45.06 10.29 11.93
N VAL A 241 43.92 10.99 11.86
CA VAL A 241 43.80 12.28 11.16
C VAL A 241 44.69 13.34 11.82
N ASN A 242 44.60 13.53 13.14
CA ASN A 242 45.38 14.54 13.86
C ASN A 242 46.90 14.24 13.80
N ARG A 243 47.31 12.96 13.85
CA ARG A 243 48.71 12.54 13.66
C ARG A 243 49.21 12.81 12.24
N LYS A 244 48.38 12.65 11.19
CA LYS A 244 48.71 13.04 9.81
C LYS A 244 48.86 14.56 9.68
N ILE A 245 48.02 15.35 10.35
CA ILE A 245 48.12 16.82 10.37
C ILE A 245 49.42 17.25 11.06
N LYS A 246 49.70 16.79 12.28
CA LYS A 246 50.95 17.14 13.00
C LYS A 246 52.21 16.72 12.23
N LYS A 247 52.21 15.57 11.54
CA LYS A 247 53.32 15.18 10.65
C LYS A 247 53.52 16.10 9.43
N ARG A 248 52.48 16.81 8.96
CA ARG A 248 52.60 17.80 7.87
C ARG A 248 53.06 19.18 8.37
N VAL A 249 52.88 19.47 9.66
CA VAL A 249 53.38 20.72 10.29
C VAL A 249 54.85 20.58 10.71
N ALA A 250 55.31 19.38 11.07
CA ALA A 250 56.69 19.11 11.49
C ALA A 250 57.69 18.82 10.35
N ILE A 251 57.36 19.17 9.11
CA ILE A 251 58.23 19.05 7.92
C ILE A 251 58.13 20.35 7.12
N LYS A 252 58.39 21.48 7.79
CA LYS A 252 58.41 22.83 7.23
C LYS A 252 59.28 23.74 8.10
#